data_AF-A0A2E4LLG3-F1
#
_entry.id   AF-A0A2E4LLG3-F1
#
_cell.length_a   1.000
_cell.length_b   1.000
_cell.length_c   1.000
_cell.angle_alpha   90.00
_cell.angle_beta   90.00
_cell.angle_gamma   90.00
#
_symmetry.space_group_name_H-M   'P 1'
#
loop_
_entity.id
_entity.type
_entity.pdbx_description
1 polymer ?
#
loop_
_entity_poly.entity_id
_entity_poly.type
_entity_poly.pdbx_seq_one_letter_code
_entity_poly.pdbx_strand_id
1 'polypeptide(L)'
;MTGSPQPMPLGRLQQVVLVVIAVALAVGLLFMRGGIQSETPMEQLARRSVEPEVALSNGKPTLIEFYADWCQVCREMAPAMLELERSTQNRLDVVLVNVDNPRWQDLVNRYEVNGIPQLNLFSADGQPRGTSIGLRKPEELKALSAALINDQPLPQLRGVGSISSLEGENAIQAAVAQTGPRSHS
;
A
#
# COMPACT_ATOMS: atom_id res chain seq x y z
N MET A 1 -39.50 -6.10 60.08
CA MET A 1 -39.18 -7.47 59.62
C MET A 1 -39.84 -7.68 58.27
N THR A 2 -39.18 -7.30 57.18
CA THR A 2 -39.68 -7.57 55.81
C THR A 2 -38.71 -8.57 55.20
N GLY A 3 -39.12 -9.84 55.16
CA GLY A 3 -38.31 -10.90 54.58
C GLY A 3 -38.13 -10.65 53.09
N SER A 4 -36.88 -10.43 52.67
CA SER A 4 -36.53 -10.37 51.26
C SER A 4 -36.88 -11.71 50.60
N PRO A 5 -37.61 -11.74 49.49
CA PRO A 5 -37.94 -13.00 48.82
C PRO A 5 -36.64 -13.67 48.36
N GLN A 6 -36.40 -14.89 48.84
CA GLN A 6 -35.27 -15.70 48.39
C GLN A 6 -35.53 -16.20 46.97
N PRO A 7 -34.58 -16.04 46.03
CA PRO A 7 -34.76 -16.50 44.67
C PRO A 7 -34.82 -18.03 44.66
N MET A 8 -35.91 -18.58 44.10
CA MET A 8 -36.02 -20.02 43.86
C MET A 8 -34.94 -20.45 42.86
N PRO A 9 -34.15 -21.49 43.14
CA PRO A 9 -33.16 -21.98 42.19
C PRO A 9 -33.89 -22.55 40.97
N LEU A 10 -33.61 -21.99 39.80
CA LEU A 10 -34.10 -22.50 38.52
C LEU A 10 -33.69 -23.98 38.36
N GLY A 11 -34.57 -24.78 37.77
CA GLY A 11 -34.24 -26.18 37.45
C GLY A 11 -33.09 -26.26 36.45
N ARG A 12 -32.24 -27.30 36.54
CA ARG A 12 -31.10 -27.50 35.63
C ARG A 12 -31.50 -27.43 34.16
N LEU A 13 -32.70 -27.94 33.81
CA LEU A 13 -33.23 -27.86 32.45
C LEU A 13 -33.52 -26.42 32.00
N GLN A 14 -34.12 -25.59 32.87
CA GLN A 14 -34.39 -24.18 32.56
C GLN A 14 -33.10 -23.39 32.42
N GLN A 15 -32.08 -23.65 33.25
CA GLN A 15 -30.76 -23.03 33.10
C GLN A 15 -30.12 -23.38 31.75
N VAL A 16 -30.16 -24.66 31.34
CA VAL A 16 -29.62 -25.08 30.04
C VAL A 16 -30.36 -24.40 28.89
N VAL A 17 -31.70 -24.36 28.92
CA VAL A 17 -32.50 -23.70 27.88
C VAL A 17 -32.17 -22.21 27.77
N LEU A 18 -32.08 -21.50 28.91
CA LEU A 18 -31.73 -20.07 28.91
C LEU A 18 -30.33 -19.80 28.37
N VAL A 19 -29.35 -20.64 28.71
CA VAL A 19 -27.98 -20.52 28.17
C VAL A 19 -27.98 -20.76 26.66
N VAL A 20 -28.69 -21.78 26.17
CA VAL A 20 -28.78 -22.05 24.73
C VAL A 20 -29.43 -20.88 23.99
N ILE A 21 -30.52 -20.32 24.52
CA ILE A 21 -31.18 -19.14 23.93
C ILE A 21 -30.23 -17.93 23.94
N ALA A 22 -29.54 -17.67 25.05
CA ALA A 22 -28.60 -16.57 25.16
C ALA A 22 -27.43 -16.70 24.16
N VAL A 23 -26.87 -17.90 24.01
CA VAL A 23 -25.82 -18.19 23.01
C VAL A 23 -26.36 -18.02 21.59
N ALA A 24 -27.54 -18.55 21.29
CA ALA A 24 -28.16 -18.42 19.97
C ALA A 24 -28.45 -16.96 19.61
N LEU A 25 -28.94 -16.16 20.57
CA LEU A 25 -29.14 -14.72 20.40
C LEU A 25 -27.82 -13.99 20.21
N ALA A 26 -26.79 -14.29 21.00
CA ALA A 26 -25.46 -13.68 20.87
C ALA A 26 -24.84 -13.98 19.49
N VAL A 27 -24.92 -15.24 19.04
CA VAL A 27 -24.46 -15.67 17.72
C VAL A 27 -25.27 -14.99 16.62
N GLY A 28 -26.61 -14.98 16.73
CA GLY A 28 -27.49 -14.32 15.79
C GLY A 28 -27.20 -12.82 15.67
N LEU A 29 -27.00 -12.13 16.79
CA LEU A 29 -26.61 -10.71 16.83
C LEU A 29 -25.24 -10.47 16.18
N LEU A 30 -24.28 -11.38 16.37
CA LEU A 30 -22.94 -11.27 15.78
C LEU A 30 -22.98 -11.41 14.25
N PHE A 31 -23.82 -12.31 13.73
CA PHE A 31 -24.10 -12.40 12.30
C PHE A 31 -24.88 -11.18 11.77
N MET A 32 -25.88 -10.69 12.52
CA MET A 32 -26.70 -9.54 12.12
C MET A 32 -25.93 -8.22 12.13
N ARG A 33 -24.89 -8.10 12.97
CA ARG A 33 -23.96 -6.96 13.03
C ARG A 33 -22.90 -6.98 11.91
N GLY A 34 -22.96 -7.93 10.98
CA GLY A 34 -22.07 -8.00 9.81
C GLY A 34 -21.02 -9.10 9.84
N GLY A 35 -21.06 -10.01 10.83
CA GLY A 35 -20.22 -11.21 10.85
C GLY A 35 -18.70 -10.95 10.86
N ILE A 36 -17.93 -12.04 10.75
CA ILE A 36 -16.47 -12.00 10.57
C ILE A 36 -16.21 -11.52 9.14
N GLN A 37 -16.06 -10.21 8.93
CA GLN A 37 -15.73 -9.70 7.60
C GLN A 37 -14.28 -10.08 7.25
N SER A 38 -14.12 -10.87 6.20
CA SER A 38 -12.82 -11.12 5.59
C SER A 38 -12.36 -9.83 4.91
N GLU A 39 -11.33 -9.18 5.46
CA GLU A 39 -10.74 -7.97 4.88
C GLU A 39 -10.31 -8.24 3.42
N THR A 40 -10.61 -7.31 2.50
CA THR A 40 -10.17 -7.43 1.11
C THR A 40 -8.63 -7.36 1.02
N PRO A 41 -7.98 -7.92 -0.01
CA PRO A 41 -6.53 -7.83 -0.15
C PRO A 41 -6.00 -6.39 -0.13
N MET A 42 -6.72 -5.45 -0.76
CA MET A 42 -6.37 -4.03 -0.78
C MET A 42 -6.45 -3.39 0.61
N GLU A 43 -7.49 -3.73 1.38
CA GLU A 43 -7.65 -3.24 2.74
C GLU A 43 -6.59 -3.82 3.69
N GLN A 44 -6.26 -5.11 3.55
CA GLN A 44 -5.15 -5.73 4.29
C GLN A 44 -3.82 -5.00 4.03
N LEU A 45 -3.50 -4.75 2.76
CA LEU A 45 -2.30 -4.01 2.36
C LEU A 45 -2.30 -2.58 2.92
N ALA A 46 -3.40 -1.85 2.77
CA ALA A 46 -3.52 -0.48 3.28
C ALA A 46 -3.36 -0.41 4.81
N ARG A 47 -3.96 -1.34 5.56
CA ARG A 47 -3.85 -1.39 7.03
C ARG A 47 -2.45 -1.79 7.51
N ARG A 48 -1.72 -2.59 6.72
CA ARG A 48 -0.35 -3.06 7.04
C ARG A 48 0.75 -2.12 6.56
N SER A 49 0.41 -1.18 5.68
CA SER A 49 1.36 -0.23 5.12
C SER A 49 2.01 0.60 6.21
N VAL A 50 3.34 0.58 6.24
CA VAL A 50 4.13 1.51 7.05
C VAL A 50 4.03 2.92 6.45
N GLU A 51 4.30 3.94 7.25
CA GLU A 51 4.31 5.32 6.74
C GLU A 51 5.37 5.49 5.64
N PRO A 52 5.07 6.17 4.53
CA PRO A 52 6.00 6.33 3.41
C PRO A 52 7.36 6.88 3.83
N GLU A 53 7.39 7.86 4.75
CA GLU A 53 8.63 8.45 5.25
C GLU A 53 9.50 7.43 6.00
N VAL A 54 8.87 6.50 6.72
CA VAL A 54 9.56 5.41 7.44
C VAL A 54 10.05 4.37 6.44
N ALA A 55 9.24 3.99 5.46
CA ALA A 55 9.63 3.04 4.41
C ALA A 55 10.88 3.53 3.65
N LEU A 56 10.90 4.82 3.28
CA LEU A 56 11.99 5.43 2.53
C LEU A 56 13.28 5.65 3.33
N SER A 57 13.27 5.47 4.66
CA SER A 57 14.42 5.75 5.52
C SER A 57 14.90 4.56 6.37
N ASN A 58 14.21 3.42 6.30
CA ASN A 58 14.51 2.26 7.16
C ASN A 58 15.55 1.28 6.59
N GLY A 59 16.18 1.60 5.45
CA GLY A 59 17.21 0.77 4.85
C GLY A 59 16.68 -0.42 4.02
N LYS A 60 15.38 -0.49 3.75
CA LYS A 60 14.78 -1.48 2.83
C LYS A 60 14.37 -0.83 1.51
N PRO A 61 14.51 -1.53 0.37
CA PRO A 61 13.89 -1.05 -0.85
C PRO A 61 12.38 -0.96 -0.63
N THR A 62 11.75 0.01 -1.29
CA THR A 62 10.34 0.31 -1.10
C THR A 62 9.63 0.36 -2.45
N LEU A 63 8.44 -0.24 -2.50
CA LEU A 63 7.48 -0.11 -3.58
C LEU A 63 6.22 0.55 -3.03
N ILE A 64 5.95 1.78 -3.47
CA ILE A 64 4.76 2.54 -3.09
C ILE A 64 3.72 2.44 -4.20
N GLU A 65 2.52 1.96 -3.89
CA GLU A 65 1.34 2.02 -4.77
C GLU A 65 0.42 3.18 -4.37
N PHE A 66 0.27 4.15 -5.26
CA PHE A 66 -0.77 5.16 -5.16
C PHE A 66 -2.08 4.58 -5.72
N TYR A 67 -3.12 4.54 -4.88
CA TYR A 67 -4.39 3.90 -5.18
C TYR A 67 -5.57 4.74 -4.68
N ALA A 68 -6.79 4.30 -5.00
CA ALA A 68 -8.03 4.82 -4.41
C ALA A 68 -9.05 3.70 -4.20
N ASP A 69 -9.99 3.86 -3.26
CA ASP A 69 -10.98 2.82 -2.96
C ASP A 69 -11.95 2.57 -4.14
N TRP A 70 -12.23 3.61 -4.93
CA TRP A 70 -13.04 3.54 -6.15
C TRP A 70 -12.30 2.91 -7.33
N CYS A 71 -10.98 2.80 -7.29
CA CYS A 71 -10.16 2.29 -8.38
C CYS A 71 -10.32 0.77 -8.57
N GLN A 72 -11.03 0.36 -9.63
CA GLN A 72 -11.22 -1.06 -9.94
C GLN A 72 -9.91 -1.77 -10.27
N VAL A 73 -9.06 -1.15 -11.08
CA VAL A 73 -7.77 -1.73 -11.50
C VAL A 73 -6.84 -1.98 -10.30
N CYS A 74 -6.87 -1.09 -9.29
CA CYS A 74 -6.14 -1.24 -8.05
C CYS A 74 -6.65 -2.46 -7.25
N ARG A 75 -7.99 -2.63 -7.15
CA ARG A 75 -8.60 -3.81 -6.53
C ARG A 75 -8.25 -5.12 -7.26
N GLU A 76 -8.15 -5.09 -8.59
CA GLU A 76 -7.73 -6.23 -9.41
C GLU A 76 -6.25 -6.59 -9.19
N MET A 77 -5.37 -5.60 -8.97
CA MET A 77 -3.94 -5.80 -8.72
C MET A 77 -3.63 -6.23 -7.28
N ALA A 78 -4.47 -5.83 -6.32
CA ALA A 78 -4.24 -6.03 -4.89
C ALA A 78 -3.92 -7.48 -4.45
N PRO A 79 -4.54 -8.55 -4.99
CA PRO A 79 -4.16 -9.93 -4.65
C PRO A 79 -2.70 -10.24 -5.01
N ALA A 80 -2.21 -9.75 -6.15
CA ALA A 80 -0.83 -9.95 -6.57
C ALA A 80 0.16 -9.14 -5.72
N MET A 81 -0.21 -7.91 -5.34
CA MET A 81 0.55 -7.07 -4.43
C MET A 81 0.64 -7.67 -3.02
N LEU A 82 -0.44 -8.27 -2.52
CA LEU A 82 -0.45 -8.93 -1.22
C LEU A 82 0.41 -10.20 -1.21
N GLU A 83 0.37 -10.98 -2.29
CA GLU A 83 1.28 -12.12 -2.44
C GLU A 83 2.75 -11.67 -2.54
N LEU A 84 3.01 -10.52 -3.17
CA LEU A 84 4.35 -9.94 -3.23
C LEU A 84 4.84 -9.53 -1.84
N GLU A 85 4.04 -8.80 -1.06
CA GLU A 85 4.34 -8.42 0.33
C GLU A 85 4.70 -9.64 1.17
N ARG A 86 3.90 -10.71 1.08
CA ARG A 86 4.11 -11.95 1.83
C ARG A 86 5.36 -12.71 1.40
N SER A 87 5.58 -12.82 0.09
CA SER A 87 6.69 -13.63 -0.47
C SER A 87 8.06 -12.98 -0.32
N THR A 88 8.13 -11.66 -0.15
CA THR A 88 9.40 -10.94 0.04
C THR A 88 9.97 -11.04 1.46
N GLN A 89 9.21 -11.59 2.42
CA GLN A 89 9.65 -11.87 3.79
C GLN A 89 10.36 -10.68 4.47
N ASN A 90 9.76 -9.48 4.38
CA ASN A 90 10.30 -8.23 4.97
C ASN A 90 11.61 -7.72 4.32
N ARG A 91 11.98 -8.20 3.12
CA ARG A 91 13.10 -7.64 2.33
C ARG A 91 12.71 -6.46 1.43
N LEU A 92 11.42 -6.20 1.30
CA LEU A 92 10.84 -5.11 0.52
C LEU A 92 9.68 -4.53 1.33
N ASP A 93 9.59 -3.21 1.40
CA ASP A 93 8.37 -2.56 1.88
C ASP A 93 7.38 -2.37 0.73
N VAL A 94 6.17 -2.87 0.91
CA VAL A 94 5.03 -2.64 0.02
C VAL A 94 4.08 -1.69 0.74
N VAL A 95 3.95 -0.47 0.21
CA VAL A 95 3.23 0.63 0.87
C VAL A 95 2.10 1.10 -0.03
N LEU A 96 0.89 1.17 0.50
CA LEU A 96 -0.26 1.74 -0.19
C LEU A 96 -0.52 3.17 0.30
N VAL A 97 -0.68 4.08 -0.65
CA VAL A 97 -1.01 5.48 -0.41
C VAL A 97 -2.33 5.81 -1.09
N ASN A 98 -3.36 6.08 -0.29
CA ASN A 98 -4.67 6.47 -0.80
C ASN A 98 -4.62 7.93 -1.27
N VAL A 99 -4.84 8.17 -2.57
CA VAL A 99 -4.77 9.51 -3.18
C VAL A 99 -5.91 10.43 -2.75
N ASP A 100 -7.02 9.87 -2.26
CA ASP A 100 -8.15 10.65 -1.74
C ASP A 100 -7.92 11.12 -0.30
N ASN A 101 -6.88 10.62 0.38
CA ASN A 101 -6.57 11.03 1.74
C ASN A 101 -5.78 12.35 1.74
N PRO A 102 -6.33 13.45 2.29
CA PRO A 102 -5.69 14.76 2.26
C PRO A 102 -4.30 14.79 2.91
N ARG A 103 -4.02 13.89 3.88
CA ARG A 103 -2.72 13.76 4.53
C ARG A 103 -1.58 13.52 3.52
N TRP A 104 -1.88 12.85 2.42
CA TRP A 104 -0.88 12.43 1.44
C TRP A 104 -0.80 13.35 0.21
N GLN A 105 -1.52 14.47 0.18
CA GLN A 105 -1.54 15.37 -0.98
C GLN A 105 -0.14 15.86 -1.39
N ASP A 106 0.71 16.21 -0.43
CA ASP A 106 2.09 16.63 -0.72
C ASP A 106 2.90 15.50 -1.38
N LEU A 107 2.66 14.25 -0.97
CA LEU A 107 3.32 13.07 -1.52
C LEU A 107 2.82 12.76 -2.93
N VAL A 108 1.50 12.82 -3.14
CA VAL A 108 0.82 12.65 -4.43
C VAL A 108 1.34 13.68 -5.43
N ASN A 109 1.47 14.94 -5.01
CA ASN A 109 2.00 16.03 -5.83
C ASN A 109 3.50 15.87 -6.12
N ARG A 110 4.31 15.55 -5.10
CA ARG A 110 5.76 15.37 -5.24
C ARG A 110 6.13 14.31 -6.26
N TYR A 111 5.33 13.26 -6.34
CA TYR A 111 5.55 12.14 -7.24
C TYR A 111 4.68 12.18 -8.50
N GLU A 112 4.08 13.35 -8.79
CA GLU A 112 3.35 13.64 -10.01
C GLU A 112 2.29 12.58 -10.35
N VAL A 113 1.56 12.11 -9.33
CA VAL A 113 0.58 11.03 -9.50
C VAL A 113 -0.58 11.52 -10.37
N ASN A 114 -0.56 11.12 -11.64
CA ASN A 114 -1.49 11.57 -12.68
C ASN A 114 -2.37 10.43 -13.24
N GLY A 115 -2.21 9.22 -12.70
CA GLY A 115 -3.04 8.06 -12.99
C GLY A 115 -2.85 6.99 -11.91
N ILE A 116 -3.86 6.14 -11.70
CA ILE A 116 -3.79 5.05 -10.72
C ILE A 116 -4.17 3.70 -11.35
N PRO A 117 -3.59 2.58 -10.88
CA PRO A 117 -2.52 2.52 -9.88
C PRO A 117 -1.20 3.08 -10.42
N GLN A 118 -0.47 3.81 -9.58
CA GLN A 118 0.90 4.24 -9.88
C GLN A 118 1.85 3.62 -8.86
N LEU A 119 2.87 2.92 -9.34
CA LEU A 119 3.93 2.33 -8.55
C LEU A 119 5.17 3.21 -8.61
N ASN A 120 5.66 3.67 -7.45
CA ASN A 120 6.96 4.29 -7.34
C ASN A 120 7.94 3.33 -6.66
N LEU A 121 9.10 3.15 -7.27
CA LEU A 121 10.10 2.16 -6.92
C LEU A 121 11.30 2.88 -6.33
N PHE A 122 11.75 2.46 -5.14
CA PHE A 122 12.85 3.09 -4.41
C PHE A 122 13.90 2.05 -4.00
N SER A 123 15.17 2.43 -4.08
CA SER A 123 16.27 1.64 -3.51
C SER A 123 16.28 1.73 -1.98
N ALA A 124 17.13 0.92 -1.36
CA ALA A 124 17.24 0.82 0.11
C ALA A 124 17.67 2.12 0.80
N ASP A 125 18.31 3.03 0.07
CA ASP A 125 18.72 4.37 0.50
C ASP A 125 17.62 5.43 0.29
N GLY A 126 16.42 5.02 -0.14
CA GLY A 126 15.29 5.91 -0.39
C GLY A 126 15.37 6.66 -1.73
N GLN A 127 16.37 6.38 -2.57
CA GLN A 127 16.47 7.03 -3.88
C GLN A 127 15.44 6.47 -4.86
N PRO A 128 14.77 7.32 -5.65
CA PRO A 128 13.83 6.84 -6.64
C PRO A 128 14.56 6.09 -7.76
N ARG A 129 14.02 4.94 -8.18
CA ARG A 129 14.57 4.04 -9.21
C ARG A 129 13.73 4.05 -10.47
N GLY A 130 12.43 4.29 -10.33
CA GLY A 130 11.52 4.40 -11.46
C GLY A 130 10.07 4.44 -11.03
N THR A 131 9.21 4.67 -12.01
CA THR A 131 7.76 4.75 -11.81
C THR A 131 7.06 3.87 -12.82
N SER A 132 5.97 3.22 -12.42
CA SER A 132 5.08 2.48 -13.31
C SER A 132 3.64 2.91 -13.16
N ILE A 133 2.92 3.09 -14.27
CA ILE A 133 1.50 3.48 -14.24
C ILE A 133 0.65 2.39 -14.90
N GLY A 134 -0.45 2.06 -14.23
CA GLY A 134 -1.44 1.07 -14.67
C GLY A 134 -1.18 -0.33 -14.14
N LEU A 135 -2.04 -1.26 -14.55
CA LEU A 135 -2.01 -2.66 -14.10
C LEU A 135 -0.66 -3.31 -14.40
N ARG A 136 -0.10 -4.01 -13.41
CA ARG A 136 1.04 -4.91 -13.56
C ARG A 136 0.63 -6.35 -13.32
N LYS A 137 1.16 -7.25 -14.14
CA LYS A 137 0.94 -8.69 -13.93
C LYS A 137 1.78 -9.21 -12.76
N PRO A 138 1.39 -10.33 -12.13
CA PRO A 138 2.15 -10.89 -11.01
C PRO A 138 3.63 -11.15 -11.32
N GLU A 139 3.94 -11.60 -12.54
CA GLU A 139 5.32 -11.84 -12.98
C GLU A 139 6.14 -10.54 -13.11
N GLU A 140 5.51 -9.45 -13.53
CA GLU A 140 6.14 -8.13 -13.65
C GLU A 140 6.43 -7.54 -12.26
N LEU A 141 5.47 -7.64 -11.34
CA LEU A 141 5.65 -7.23 -9.94
C LEU A 141 6.79 -8.01 -9.28
N LYS A 142 6.86 -9.33 -9.52
CA LYS A 142 7.97 -10.17 -9.03
C LYS A 142 9.30 -9.73 -9.61
N ALA A 143 9.38 -9.47 -10.92
CA ALA A 143 10.61 -9.01 -11.56
C ALA A 143 11.07 -7.65 -11.01
N LEU A 144 10.15 -6.70 -10.83
CA LEU A 144 10.44 -5.40 -10.21
C LEU A 144 10.95 -5.56 -8.77
N SER A 145 10.28 -6.36 -7.95
CA SER A 145 10.70 -6.62 -6.57
C SER A 145 12.08 -7.27 -6.49
N ALA A 146 12.37 -8.23 -7.36
CA ALA A 146 13.64 -8.92 -7.39
C ALA A 146 14.76 -7.97 -7.81
N ALA A 147 14.50 -7.07 -8.76
CA ALA A 147 15.45 -6.02 -9.13
C ALA A 147 15.75 -5.09 -7.95
N LEU A 148 14.71 -4.63 -7.23
CA LEU A 148 14.89 -3.77 -6.06
C LEU A 148 15.66 -4.45 -4.91
N ILE A 149 15.30 -5.69 -4.58
CA ILE A 149 15.92 -6.44 -3.47
C ILE A 149 17.40 -6.73 -3.74
N ASN A 150 17.77 -6.99 -5.00
CA ASN A 150 19.14 -7.35 -5.38
C ASN A 150 19.93 -6.15 -5.95
N ASP A 151 19.40 -4.93 -5.81
CA ASP A 151 19.96 -3.69 -6.37
C ASP A 151 20.38 -3.80 -7.85
N GLN A 152 19.53 -4.44 -8.66
CA GLN A 152 19.73 -4.60 -10.09
C GLN A 152 19.00 -3.51 -10.90
N PRO A 153 19.41 -3.26 -12.14
CA PRO A 153 18.64 -2.42 -13.05
C PRO A 153 17.19 -2.90 -13.19
N LEU A 154 16.24 -1.96 -13.24
CA LEU A 154 14.83 -2.32 -13.42
C LEU A 154 14.61 -2.98 -14.80
N PRO A 155 13.75 -4.01 -14.88
CA PRO A 155 13.41 -4.63 -16.15
C PRO A 155 12.72 -3.62 -17.08
N GLN A 156 13.00 -3.73 -18.38
CA GLN A 156 12.34 -2.92 -19.41
C GLN A 156 10.91 -3.41 -19.64
N LEU A 157 9.97 -2.87 -18.88
CA LEU A 157 8.54 -3.14 -19.02
C LEU A 157 7.83 -1.91 -19.60
N ARG A 158 6.78 -2.13 -20.39
CA ARG A 158 6.01 -1.00 -20.96
C ARG A 158 5.38 -0.18 -19.84
N GLY A 159 5.65 1.13 -19.82
CA GLY A 159 5.16 2.01 -18.77
C GLY A 159 5.89 1.84 -17.44
N VAL A 160 7.14 1.36 -17.46
CA VAL A 160 8.13 1.62 -16.39
C VAL A 160 9.11 2.66 -16.92
N GLY A 161 9.09 3.86 -16.34
CA GLY A 161 10.04 4.93 -16.64
C GLY A 161 11.18 4.94 -15.64
N SER A 162 12.42 5.05 -16.11
CA SER A 162 13.57 5.39 -15.28
C SER A 162 13.59 6.89 -15.05
N ILE A 163 13.86 7.32 -13.82
CA ILE A 163 14.19 8.72 -13.57
C ILE A 163 15.57 9.00 -14.18
N SER A 164 15.71 10.12 -14.87
CA SER A 164 17.02 10.57 -15.35
C SER A 164 17.75 11.21 -14.18
N SER A 165 18.90 10.66 -13.78
CA SER A 165 19.86 11.36 -12.92
C SER A 165 20.34 12.61 -13.66
N LEU A 166 20.13 13.81 -13.10
CA LEU A 166 20.63 15.05 -13.66
C LEU A 166 22.15 15.17 -13.42
N GLU A 167 22.93 14.36 -14.12
CA GLU A 167 24.39 14.54 -14.24
C GLU A 167 24.75 15.71 -15.20
N GLY A 168 23.74 16.49 -15.61
CA GLY A 168 23.80 17.49 -16.68
C GLY A 168 24.02 18.94 -16.22
N GLU A 169 24.06 19.24 -14.92
CA GLU A 169 24.34 20.63 -14.47
C GLU A 169 25.71 21.12 -14.94
N ASN A 170 26.72 20.24 -15.01
CA ASN A 170 28.05 20.58 -15.52
C ASN A 170 28.13 20.68 -17.06
N ALA A 171 27.25 20.00 -17.79
CA ALA A 171 27.25 20.02 -19.26
C ALA A 171 26.63 21.32 -19.81
N ILE A 172 25.63 21.87 -19.12
CA ILE A 172 25.00 23.14 -19.50
C ILE A 172 25.94 24.32 -19.21
N GLN A 173 26.71 24.30 -18.12
CA GLN A 173 27.72 25.33 -17.85
C GLN A 173 28.89 25.32 -18.85
N ALA A 174 29.30 24.14 -19.33
CA ALA A 174 30.30 24.03 -20.39
C ALA A 174 29.79 24.53 -21.76
N ALA A 175 28.50 24.35 -22.07
CA ALA A 175 27.88 24.82 -23.31
C ALA A 175 27.63 26.34 -23.30
N VAL A 176 27.22 26.90 -22.16
CA VAL A 176 26.99 28.36 -22.00
C VAL A 176 28.30 29.16 -22.02
N ALA A 177 29.43 28.55 -21.62
CA ALA A 177 30.74 29.18 -21.71
C ALA A 177 31.28 29.30 -23.15
N GLN A 178 30.70 28.61 -24.14
CA GLN A 178 31.20 28.59 -25.53
C GLN A 178 30.35 29.41 -26.52
N THR A 179 29.20 29.94 -26.12
CA THR A 179 28.39 30.83 -26.97
C THR A 179 28.73 32.29 -26.70
N GLY A 180 29.85 32.75 -27.27
CA GLY A 180 30.19 34.18 -27.34
C GLY A 180 29.13 35.00 -28.09
N PRO A 181 28.99 36.31 -27.79
CA PRO A 181 27.89 37.12 -28.29
C PRO A 181 28.04 37.36 -29.79
N ARG A 182 27.15 36.77 -30.60
CA ARG A 182 26.98 37.16 -32.00
C ARG A 182 26.30 38.53 -32.03
N SER A 183 27.12 39.56 -32.17
CA SER A 183 26.75 40.87 -32.67
C SER A 183 26.10 40.73 -34.05
N HIS A 184 24.89 41.24 -34.20
CA HIS A 184 24.35 41.60 -35.50
C HIS A 184 24.05 43.09 -35.52
N SER A 185 24.54 43.70 -36.59
CA SER A 185 24.53 45.11 -36.99
C SER A 185 23.15 45.70 -37.22
#